data_AF-A0A928S1T9-F1
#
_entry.id   AF-A0A928S1T9-F1
#
_cell.length_a   1.000
_cell.length_b   1.000
_cell.length_c   1.000
_cell.angle_alpha   90.00
_cell.angle_beta   90.00
_cell.angle_gamma   90.00
#
_symmetry.space_group_name_H-M   'P 1'
#
loop_
_entity.id
_entity.type
_entity.pdbx_description
1 polymer ?
#
loop_
_entity_poly.entity_id
_entity_poly.type
_entity_poly.pdbx_seq_one_letter_code
_entity_poly.pdbx_strand_id
1 'polypeptide(L)'
;MNPLQNDPSPDPEPLWTRLLATDRPDWFARLLMSLVTAAVFGGAAMLGLAVFDSVMPPRTVSYTDPSGRLVSYAMRRVDEEHIALALAIAGTVWCLTLPWIWRGYRRFRTGLTAVFQVTAIWVCAIPLCIFVDRAAANEEIWIAAIILFAGGGTFLVVARGYARYRAGRSVLTPEGVVNVSCPRCGYSLVGLSESRCPECGARFTLDELIREQRFAGARLQPPRRTAEDNPDGDFLRAAR
;
A
#
# COMPACT_ATOMS: atom_id res chain seq x y z
N MET A 1 -42.84 -2.99 43.37
CA MET A 1 -41.63 -3.83 43.53
C MET A 1 -41.35 -4.45 42.17
N ASN A 2 -40.31 -3.96 41.47
CA ASN A 2 -39.95 -4.45 40.13
C ASN A 2 -38.96 -5.61 40.28
N PRO A 3 -39.19 -6.77 39.66
CA PRO A 3 -38.24 -7.88 39.70
C PRO A 3 -36.94 -7.43 39.03
N LEU A 4 -35.82 -7.60 39.74
CA LEU A 4 -34.48 -7.36 39.26
C LEU A 4 -34.24 -8.22 38.01
N GLN A 5 -34.24 -7.56 36.87
CA GLN A 5 -33.95 -8.15 35.57
C GLN A 5 -32.46 -8.49 35.58
N ASN A 6 -32.15 -9.78 35.73
CA ASN A 6 -30.79 -10.30 35.60
C ASN A 6 -30.36 -10.11 34.14
N ASP A 7 -29.69 -9.00 33.85
CA ASP A 7 -28.99 -8.85 32.59
C ASP A 7 -27.90 -9.94 32.53
N PRO A 8 -27.89 -10.79 31.48
CA PRO A 8 -26.85 -11.78 31.30
C PRO A 8 -25.51 -11.05 31.24
N SER A 9 -24.55 -11.51 32.04
CA SER A 9 -23.19 -10.98 32.00
C SER A 9 -22.70 -11.02 30.54
N PRO A 10 -22.25 -9.89 29.97
CA PRO A 10 -21.81 -9.87 28.58
C PRO A 10 -20.75 -10.95 28.39
N ASP A 11 -20.93 -11.78 27.37
CA ASP A 11 -19.99 -12.84 27.03
C ASP A 11 -18.57 -12.25 26.97
N PRO A 12 -17.56 -12.93 27.53
CA PRO A 12 -16.22 -12.40 27.54
C PRO A 12 -15.77 -12.16 26.10
N GLU A 13 -15.62 -10.87 25.75
CA GLU A 13 -15.12 -10.49 24.43
C GLU A 13 -13.83 -11.25 24.13
N PRO A 14 -13.67 -11.78 22.90
CA PRO A 14 -12.49 -12.52 22.52
C PRO A 14 -11.21 -11.70 22.82
N LEU A 15 -10.18 -12.37 23.30
CA LEU A 15 -8.93 -11.72 23.73
C LEU A 15 -8.27 -10.90 22.60
N TRP A 16 -8.48 -11.30 21.34
CA TRP A 16 -8.02 -10.58 20.16
C TRP A 16 -8.73 -9.24 19.96
N THR A 17 -10.00 -9.09 20.39
CA THR A 17 -10.77 -7.84 20.27
C THR A 17 -10.24 -6.79 21.24
N ARG A 18 -9.89 -7.19 22.47
CA ARG A 18 -9.24 -6.31 23.46
C ARG A 18 -7.84 -5.88 23.03
N LEU A 19 -7.06 -6.80 22.44
CA LEU A 19 -5.74 -6.48 21.89
C LEU A 19 -5.81 -5.49 20.72
N LEU A 20 -6.92 -5.45 19.97
CA LEU A 20 -7.16 -4.49 18.90
C LEU A 20 -7.74 -3.15 19.39
N ALA A 21 -8.23 -3.07 20.64
CA ALA A 21 -8.89 -1.88 21.18
C ALA A 21 -7.95 -0.97 22.00
N THR A 22 -6.78 -1.47 22.42
CA THR A 22 -5.80 -0.64 23.13
C THR A 22 -5.12 0.34 22.18
N ASP A 23 -5.33 1.63 22.42
CA ASP A 23 -4.84 2.81 21.67
C ASP A 23 -3.30 3.00 21.68
N ARG A 24 -2.54 1.94 21.96
CA ARG A 24 -1.08 1.91 21.91
C ARG A 24 -0.59 1.66 20.48
N PRO A 25 0.70 1.90 20.18
CA PRO A 25 1.23 1.82 18.82
C PRO A 25 1.16 0.40 18.21
N ASP A 26 0.01 0.05 17.65
CA ASP A 26 -0.33 -1.21 16.96
C ASP A 26 0.53 -1.51 15.72
N TRP A 27 1.43 -0.58 15.35
CA TRP A 27 2.32 -0.78 14.21
C TRP A 27 3.21 -2.02 14.41
N PHE A 28 3.62 -2.32 15.66
CA PHE A 28 4.44 -3.49 15.95
C PHE A 28 3.67 -4.80 15.73
N ALA A 29 2.43 -4.89 16.22
CA ALA A 29 1.59 -6.08 16.03
C ALA A 29 1.32 -6.34 14.54
N ARG A 30 1.04 -5.29 13.76
CA ARG A 30 0.83 -5.39 12.30
C ARG A 30 2.10 -5.74 11.55
N LEU A 31 3.25 -5.21 11.96
CA LEU A 31 4.56 -5.57 11.42
C LEU A 31 4.84 -7.05 11.66
N LEU A 32 4.65 -7.51 12.90
CA LEU A 32 4.81 -8.91 13.28
C LEU A 32 3.87 -9.80 12.46
N MET A 33 2.60 -9.44 12.33
CA MET A 33 1.62 -10.16 11.52
C MET A 33 2.03 -10.20 10.03
N SER A 34 2.59 -9.11 9.50
CA SER A 34 3.13 -9.05 8.14
C SER A 34 4.31 -10.02 7.94
N LEU A 35 5.23 -10.09 8.91
CA LEU A 35 6.38 -11.02 8.89
C LEU A 35 5.94 -12.48 9.01
N VAL A 36 5.01 -12.78 9.93
CA VAL A 36 4.44 -14.13 10.07
C VAL A 36 3.77 -14.55 8.77
N THR A 37 3.00 -13.66 8.15
CA THR A 37 2.32 -13.93 6.88
C THR A 37 3.32 -14.19 5.75
N ALA A 38 4.44 -13.44 5.72
CA ALA A 38 5.53 -13.67 4.75
C ALA A 38 6.13 -15.08 4.91
N ALA A 39 6.45 -15.46 6.16
CA ALA A 39 7.03 -16.77 6.47
C ALA A 39 6.06 -17.92 6.10
N VAL A 40 4.76 -17.75 6.37
CA VAL A 40 3.72 -18.72 6.00
C VAL A 40 3.66 -18.91 4.48
N PHE A 41 3.62 -17.83 3.70
CA PHE A 41 3.58 -17.94 2.24
C PHE A 41 4.87 -18.52 1.65
N GLY A 42 6.04 -18.13 2.18
CA GLY A 42 7.32 -18.70 1.76
C GLY A 42 7.42 -20.20 2.07
N GLY A 43 7.01 -20.61 3.28
CA GLY A 43 6.97 -22.01 3.67
C GLY A 43 5.98 -22.83 2.82
N ALA A 44 4.80 -22.28 2.54
CA ALA A 44 3.80 -22.92 1.68
C ALA A 44 4.33 -23.13 0.24
N ALA A 45 5.07 -22.18 -0.31
CA ALA A 45 5.70 -22.33 -1.62
C ALA A 45 6.77 -23.43 -1.64
N MET A 46 7.63 -23.50 -0.61
CA MET A 46 8.62 -24.57 -0.50
C MET A 46 7.98 -25.94 -0.33
N LEU A 47 6.93 -26.05 0.49
CA LEU A 47 6.16 -27.28 0.65
C LEU A 47 5.49 -27.70 -0.67
N GLY A 48 4.91 -26.74 -1.39
CA GLY A 48 4.32 -26.98 -2.71
C GLY A 48 5.32 -27.54 -3.72
N LEU A 49 6.55 -27.01 -3.75
CA LEU A 49 7.62 -27.55 -4.60
C LEU A 49 8.05 -28.95 -4.19
N ALA A 50 8.15 -29.24 -2.89
CA ALA A 50 8.49 -30.59 -2.42
C ALA A 50 7.41 -31.61 -2.80
N VAL A 51 6.13 -31.24 -2.65
CA VAL A 51 5.01 -32.07 -3.09
C VAL A 51 5.05 -32.27 -4.61
N PHE A 52 5.29 -31.21 -5.37
CA PHE A 52 5.42 -31.27 -6.83
C PHE A 52 6.55 -32.22 -7.27
N ASP A 53 7.72 -32.15 -6.64
CA ASP A 53 8.86 -33.05 -6.92
C ASP A 53 8.51 -34.52 -6.60
N SER A 54 7.74 -34.78 -5.53
CA SER A 54 7.34 -36.14 -5.17
C SER A 54 6.27 -36.77 -6.07
N VAL A 55 5.41 -35.95 -6.71
CA VAL A 55 4.31 -36.44 -7.56
C VAL A 55 4.78 -36.64 -9.01
N MET A 56 5.74 -35.86 -9.48
CA MET A 56 6.21 -35.93 -10.86
C MET A 56 7.21 -37.09 -11.05
N PRO A 57 7.07 -37.92 -12.10
CA PRO A 57 8.05 -38.96 -12.38
C PRO A 57 9.42 -38.33 -12.70
N PRO A 58 10.52 -38.93 -12.20
CA PRO A 58 11.87 -38.43 -12.45
C PRO A 58 12.19 -38.46 -13.94
N ARG A 59 12.85 -37.41 -14.44
CA ARG A 59 13.30 -37.35 -15.82
C ARG A 59 14.64 -38.07 -15.91
N THR A 60 14.70 -39.17 -16.65
CA THR A 60 15.95 -39.88 -16.91
C THR A 60 16.66 -39.24 -18.09
N VAL A 61 17.85 -38.70 -17.86
CA VAL A 61 18.75 -38.26 -18.93
C VAL A 61 19.80 -39.34 -19.10
N SER A 62 19.90 -39.86 -20.32
CA SER A 62 20.89 -40.87 -20.69
C SER A 62 21.91 -40.21 -21.60
N TYR A 63 23.19 -40.35 -21.26
CA TYR A 63 24.28 -40.01 -22.18
C TYR A 63 25.22 -41.21 -22.32
N THR A 64 25.85 -41.30 -23.48
CA THR A 64 26.87 -42.31 -23.75
C THR A 64 28.22 -41.73 -23.39
N ASP A 65 28.93 -42.37 -22.46
CA ASP A 65 30.28 -41.93 -22.10
C ASP A 65 31.28 -42.22 -23.26
N PRO A 66 32.51 -41.66 -23.21
CA PRO A 66 33.52 -41.92 -24.23
C PRO A 66 33.92 -43.40 -24.37
N SER A 67 33.59 -44.25 -23.40
CA SER A 67 33.83 -45.70 -23.45
C SER A 67 32.69 -46.47 -24.16
N GLY A 68 31.64 -45.78 -24.60
CA GLY A 68 30.46 -46.38 -25.21
C GLY A 68 29.43 -46.89 -24.20
N ARG A 69 29.64 -46.65 -22.91
CA ARG A 69 28.71 -47.09 -21.86
C ARG A 69 27.58 -46.06 -21.72
N LEU A 70 26.34 -46.52 -21.86
CA LEU A 70 25.15 -45.75 -21.52
C LEU A 70 25.08 -45.59 -20.01
N VAL A 71 25.16 -44.35 -19.55
CA VAL A 71 24.92 -44.01 -18.14
C VAL A 71 23.66 -43.17 -18.06
N SER A 72 22.71 -43.63 -17.25
CA SER A 72 21.44 -42.95 -17.00
C SER A 72 21.44 -42.43 -15.57
N TYR A 73 21.17 -41.13 -15.43
CA TYR A 73 21.02 -40.49 -14.13
C TYR A 73 19.59 -39.98 -14.01
N ALA A 74 18.96 -40.22 -12.86
CA ALA A 74 17.70 -39.57 -12.52
C ALA A 74 18.03 -38.16 -12.03
N MET A 75 17.76 -37.15 -12.85
CA MET A 75 17.85 -35.75 -12.40
C MET A 75 16.57 -35.39 -11.67
N ARG A 76 16.69 -34.84 -10.46
CA ARG A 76 15.57 -34.14 -9.80
C ARG A 76 15.20 -32.92 -10.62
N ARG A 77 13.90 -32.67 -10.73
CA ARG A 77 13.32 -31.72 -11.70
C ARG A 77 13.22 -30.30 -11.18
N VAL A 78 13.47 -30.09 -9.88
CA VAL A 78 13.40 -28.76 -9.26
C VAL A 78 14.69 -28.02 -9.57
N ASP A 79 14.71 -27.39 -10.74
CA ASP A 79 15.74 -26.41 -11.08
C ASP A 79 15.59 -25.16 -10.21
N GLU A 80 16.68 -24.39 -10.04
CA GLU A 80 16.71 -23.14 -9.25
C GLU A 80 15.63 -22.14 -9.68
N GLU A 81 15.20 -22.22 -10.94
CA GLU A 81 14.15 -21.38 -11.52
C GLU A 81 12.75 -21.69 -10.97
N HIS A 82 12.46 -22.96 -10.69
CA HIS A 82 11.19 -23.35 -10.08
C HIS A 82 11.11 -22.80 -8.65
N ILE A 83 12.24 -22.82 -7.93
CA ILE A 83 12.39 -22.21 -6.61
C ILE A 83 12.16 -20.69 -6.70
N ALA A 84 12.83 -20.03 -7.64
CA ALA A 84 12.68 -18.60 -7.86
C ALA A 84 11.23 -18.21 -8.22
N LEU A 85 10.59 -18.96 -9.12
CA LEU A 85 9.21 -18.71 -9.53
C LEU A 85 8.22 -18.91 -8.37
N ALA A 86 8.36 -19.99 -7.60
CA ALA A 86 7.49 -20.25 -6.46
C ALA A 86 7.62 -19.15 -5.38
N LEU A 87 8.85 -18.71 -5.09
CA LEU A 87 9.10 -17.60 -4.17
C LEU A 87 8.54 -16.27 -4.71
N ALA A 88 8.64 -16.01 -6.01
CA ALA A 88 8.07 -14.81 -6.63
C ALA A 88 6.53 -14.79 -6.51
N ILE A 89 5.87 -15.93 -6.76
CA ILE A 89 4.42 -16.07 -6.58
C ILE A 89 4.04 -15.84 -5.12
N ALA A 90 4.73 -16.48 -4.17
CA ALA A 90 4.50 -16.28 -2.73
C ALA A 90 4.68 -14.82 -2.30
N GLY A 91 5.75 -14.17 -2.77
CA GLY A 91 6.01 -12.76 -2.52
C GLY A 91 4.91 -11.85 -3.09
N THR A 92 4.39 -12.18 -4.27
CA THR A 92 3.24 -11.46 -4.88
C THR A 92 2.01 -11.56 -3.99
N VAL A 93 1.63 -12.78 -3.61
CA VAL A 93 0.45 -13.03 -2.76
C VAL A 93 0.60 -12.33 -1.41
N TRP A 94 1.79 -12.41 -0.80
CA TRP A 94 2.10 -11.69 0.42
C TRP A 94 1.90 -10.17 0.23
N CYS A 95 2.45 -9.57 -0.82
CA CYS A 95 2.28 -8.14 -1.10
C CYS A 95 0.81 -7.73 -1.25
N LEU A 96 -0.03 -8.59 -1.84
CA LEU A 96 -1.47 -8.34 -1.99
C LEU A 96 -2.23 -8.38 -0.65
N THR A 97 -1.74 -9.10 0.37
CA THR A 97 -2.36 -9.13 1.70
C THR A 97 -2.07 -7.89 2.54
N LEU A 98 -0.94 -7.22 2.29
CA LEU A 98 -0.50 -6.12 3.14
C LEU A 98 -1.47 -4.90 3.15
N PRO A 99 -2.07 -4.46 2.04
CA PRO A 99 -3.10 -3.41 2.07
C PRO A 99 -4.28 -3.70 3.01
N TRP A 100 -4.65 -4.98 3.18
CA TRP A 100 -5.71 -5.40 4.11
C TRP A 100 -5.25 -5.29 5.57
N ILE A 101 -4.05 -5.81 5.89
CA ILE A 101 -3.45 -5.73 7.23
C ILE A 101 -3.26 -4.27 7.66
N TRP A 102 -2.92 -3.38 6.74
CA TRP A 102 -2.64 -1.97 7.03
C TRP A 102 -3.84 -1.03 6.82
N ARG A 103 -5.04 -1.56 6.52
CA ARG A 103 -6.24 -0.76 6.18
C ARG A 103 -6.68 0.24 7.27
N GLY A 104 -6.36 -0.05 8.54
CA GLY A 104 -6.70 0.81 9.70
C GLY A 104 -5.80 2.03 9.89
N TYR A 105 -4.57 2.04 9.34
CA TYR A 105 -3.60 3.10 9.61
C TYR A 105 -3.69 4.24 8.58
N ARG A 106 -4.71 5.09 8.75
CA ARG A 106 -5.08 6.16 7.80
C ARG A 106 -3.92 7.09 7.41
N ARG A 107 -2.98 7.33 8.33
CA ARG A 107 -1.81 8.20 8.11
C ARG A 107 -0.75 7.56 7.21
N PHE A 108 -0.56 6.25 7.29
CA PHE A 108 0.49 5.55 6.57
C PHE A 108 0.00 4.97 5.24
N ARG A 109 -1.32 4.95 5.02
CA ARG A 109 -1.97 4.41 3.82
C ARG A 109 -1.39 4.99 2.52
N THR A 110 -1.12 6.29 2.44
CA THR A 110 -0.56 6.90 1.22
C THR A 110 0.88 6.43 0.94
N GLY A 111 1.72 6.32 1.98
CA GLY A 111 3.10 5.87 1.84
C GLY A 111 3.20 4.37 1.54
N LEU A 112 2.50 3.54 2.33
CA LEU A 112 2.46 2.09 2.12
C LEU A 112 1.90 1.71 0.76
N THR A 113 0.89 2.41 0.26
CA THR A 113 0.36 2.13 -1.09
C THR A 113 1.43 2.32 -2.16
N ALA A 114 2.27 3.36 -2.04
CA ALA A 114 3.37 3.56 -2.98
C ALA A 114 4.41 2.45 -2.88
N VAL A 115 4.79 2.05 -1.66
CA VAL A 115 5.72 0.93 -1.43
C VAL A 115 5.18 -0.36 -2.06
N PHE A 116 3.91 -0.71 -1.81
CA PHE A 116 3.31 -1.92 -2.39
C PHE A 116 3.21 -1.89 -3.91
N GLN A 117 2.90 -0.72 -4.49
CA GLN A 117 2.87 -0.58 -5.94
C GLN A 117 4.27 -0.76 -6.54
N VAL A 118 5.31 -0.21 -5.93
CA VAL A 118 6.69 -0.41 -6.37
C VAL A 118 7.09 -1.87 -6.24
N THR A 119 6.84 -2.51 -5.10
CA THR A 119 7.16 -3.93 -4.90
C THR A 119 6.43 -4.80 -5.91
N ALA A 120 5.14 -4.57 -6.15
CA ALA A 120 4.36 -5.30 -7.15
C ALA A 120 4.91 -5.15 -8.57
N ILE A 121 5.35 -3.94 -8.97
CA ILE A 121 5.99 -3.71 -10.28
C ILE A 121 7.22 -4.61 -10.45
N TRP A 122 8.11 -4.64 -9.44
CA TRP A 122 9.34 -5.44 -9.52
C TRP A 122 9.09 -6.95 -9.44
N VAL A 123 8.16 -7.38 -8.58
CA VAL A 123 7.78 -8.78 -8.46
C VAL A 123 7.16 -9.32 -9.78
N CYS A 124 6.49 -8.48 -10.56
CA CYS A 124 6.02 -8.85 -11.90
C CYS A 124 7.11 -8.75 -12.97
N ALA A 125 8.01 -7.76 -12.88
CA ALA A 125 9.05 -7.54 -13.89
C ALA A 125 10.10 -8.66 -13.92
N ILE A 126 10.54 -9.15 -12.75
CA ILE A 126 11.55 -10.21 -12.64
C ILE A 126 11.16 -11.51 -13.38
N PRO A 127 10.00 -12.14 -13.13
CA PRO A 127 9.59 -13.35 -13.84
C PRO A 127 9.35 -13.09 -15.33
N LEU A 128 8.94 -11.88 -15.71
CA LEU A 128 8.80 -11.51 -17.12
C LEU A 128 10.16 -11.47 -17.81
N CYS A 129 11.21 -10.95 -17.17
CA CYS A 129 12.57 -11.01 -17.69
C CYS A 129 13.04 -12.46 -17.88
N ILE A 130 12.83 -13.33 -16.88
CA ILE A 130 13.18 -14.76 -16.96
C ILE A 130 12.43 -15.45 -18.11
N PHE A 131 11.15 -15.12 -18.31
CA PHE A 131 10.36 -15.67 -19.39
C PHE A 131 10.85 -15.21 -20.77
N VAL A 132 11.24 -13.95 -20.91
CA VAL A 132 11.76 -13.39 -22.16
C VAL A 132 13.10 -13.98 -22.53
N ASP A 133 14.00 -14.15 -21.55
CA ASP A 133 15.30 -14.81 -21.68
C ASP A 133 15.17 -16.22 -22.28
N ARG A 134 14.05 -16.90 -22.00
CA ARG A 134 13.73 -18.22 -22.55
C ARG A 134 13.20 -18.21 -23.99
N ALA A 135 12.49 -17.15 -24.36
CA ALA A 135 11.56 -17.19 -25.49
C ALA A 135 12.02 -16.37 -26.69
N ALA A 136 12.89 -15.38 -26.50
CA ALA A 136 13.25 -14.42 -27.54
C ALA A 136 14.70 -14.59 -28.02
N ALA A 137 14.90 -14.63 -29.34
CA ALA A 137 16.24 -14.67 -29.94
C ALA A 137 17.05 -13.36 -29.78
N ASN A 138 16.42 -12.28 -29.31
CA ASN A 138 17.02 -10.97 -29.05
C ASN A 138 16.70 -10.54 -27.60
N GLU A 139 17.09 -11.34 -26.62
CA GLU A 139 16.75 -11.17 -25.20
C GLU A 139 17.16 -9.79 -24.64
N GLU A 140 18.32 -9.26 -25.05
CA GLU A 140 18.85 -7.99 -24.51
C GLU A 140 17.90 -6.81 -24.69
N ILE A 141 17.33 -6.65 -25.89
CA ILE A 141 16.45 -5.52 -26.21
C ILE A 141 15.17 -5.60 -25.37
N TRP A 142 14.61 -6.81 -25.22
CA TRP A 142 13.38 -7.00 -24.47
C TRP A 142 13.59 -6.88 -22.96
N ILE A 143 14.69 -7.42 -22.42
CA ILE A 143 15.05 -7.27 -21.01
C ILE A 143 15.26 -5.77 -20.68
N ALA A 144 15.99 -5.04 -21.53
CA ALA A 144 16.18 -3.60 -21.37
C ALA A 144 14.84 -2.84 -21.38
N ALA A 145 13.93 -3.18 -22.31
CA ALA A 145 12.61 -2.58 -22.38
C ALA A 145 11.77 -2.84 -21.12
N ILE A 146 11.79 -4.07 -20.57
CA ILE A 146 11.07 -4.42 -19.34
C ILE A 146 11.61 -3.63 -18.15
N ILE A 147 12.94 -3.55 -18.01
CA ILE A 147 13.59 -2.81 -16.91
C ILE A 147 13.25 -1.31 -17.00
N LEU A 148 13.32 -0.72 -18.20
CA LEU A 148 12.97 0.69 -18.41
C LEU A 148 11.51 0.96 -18.08
N PHE A 149 10.59 0.07 -18.46
CA PHE A 149 9.17 0.21 -18.16
C PHE A 149 8.90 0.08 -16.64
N ALA A 150 9.49 -0.90 -15.97
CA ALA A 150 9.38 -1.09 -14.52
C ALA A 150 9.98 0.09 -13.74
N GLY A 151 11.14 0.59 -14.18
CA GLY A 151 11.79 1.78 -13.63
C GLY A 151 10.95 3.05 -13.81
N GLY A 152 10.41 3.28 -15.01
CA GLY A 152 9.49 4.38 -15.30
C GLY A 152 8.21 4.33 -14.47
N GLY A 153 7.61 3.15 -14.34
CA GLY A 153 6.44 2.93 -13.47
C GLY A 153 6.74 3.22 -12.00
N THR A 154 7.90 2.73 -11.49
CA THR A 154 8.37 3.02 -10.14
C THR A 154 8.54 4.52 -9.91
N PHE A 155 9.20 5.21 -10.86
CA PHE A 155 9.40 6.66 -10.79
C PHE A 155 8.05 7.41 -10.75
N LEU A 156 7.09 7.05 -11.59
CA LEU A 156 5.76 7.67 -11.59
C LEU A 156 5.00 7.45 -10.28
N VAL A 157 5.04 6.25 -9.71
CA VAL A 157 4.42 5.93 -8.42
C VAL A 157 5.03 6.78 -7.31
N VAL A 158 6.36 6.85 -7.24
CA VAL A 158 7.08 7.66 -6.25
C VAL A 158 6.81 9.14 -6.46
N ALA A 159 6.87 9.64 -7.70
CA ALA A 159 6.60 11.04 -8.02
C ALA A 159 5.17 11.44 -7.65
N ARG A 160 4.17 10.57 -7.90
CA ARG A 160 2.78 10.80 -7.49
C ARG A 160 2.60 10.74 -5.98
N GLY A 161 3.29 9.80 -5.31
CA GLY A 161 3.33 9.71 -3.86
C GLY A 161 3.93 10.97 -3.23
N TYR A 162 5.05 11.43 -3.77
CA TYR A 162 5.75 12.65 -3.37
C TYR A 162 4.90 13.90 -3.65
N ALA A 163 4.27 14.00 -4.83
CA ALA A 163 3.37 15.09 -5.16
C ALA A 163 2.17 15.16 -4.20
N ARG A 164 1.57 14.01 -3.84
CA ARG A 164 0.51 13.94 -2.83
C ARG A 164 1.00 14.29 -1.43
N TYR A 165 2.20 13.84 -1.06
CA TYR A 165 2.83 14.19 0.21
C TYR A 165 3.08 15.70 0.29
N ARG A 166 3.56 16.30 -0.80
CA ARG A 166 3.88 17.72 -0.90
C ARG A 166 2.65 18.61 -1.10
N ALA A 167 1.56 18.08 -1.67
CA ALA A 167 0.30 18.81 -1.84
C ALA A 167 -0.32 19.25 -0.51
N GLY A 168 0.12 18.70 0.62
CA GLY A 168 -0.42 19.01 1.93
C GLY A 168 -1.87 18.56 2.08
N ARG A 169 -2.45 18.72 3.26
CA ARG A 169 -3.91 18.69 3.39
C ARG A 169 -4.43 20.03 2.90
N SER A 170 -5.40 20.02 1.98
CA SER A 170 -6.14 21.24 1.66
C SER A 170 -6.87 21.69 2.93
N VAL A 171 -6.57 22.90 3.40
CA VAL A 171 -7.36 23.55 4.47
C VAL A 171 -8.77 23.84 3.99
N LEU A 172 -8.88 24.06 2.68
CA LEU A 172 -10.10 24.37 1.98
C LEU A 172 -10.84 23.07 1.66
N THR A 173 -12.12 23.07 1.98
CA THR A 173 -13.11 22.12 1.46
C THR A 173 -13.32 22.34 -0.04
N PRO A 174 -13.92 21.39 -0.78
CA PRO A 174 -14.23 21.57 -2.21
C PRO A 174 -15.00 22.86 -2.51
N GLU A 175 -15.77 23.34 -1.54
CA GLU A 175 -16.57 24.56 -1.60
C GLU A 175 -15.74 25.84 -1.35
N GLY A 176 -14.43 25.71 -1.14
CA GLY A 176 -13.54 26.84 -0.84
C GLY A 176 -13.65 27.37 0.59
N VAL A 177 -14.33 26.64 1.49
CA VAL A 177 -14.46 27.04 2.89
C VAL A 177 -13.34 26.41 3.71
N VAL A 178 -12.63 27.23 4.50
CA VAL A 178 -11.60 26.79 5.44
C VAL A 178 -12.29 25.93 6.51
N ASN A 179 -12.00 24.62 6.57
CA ASN A 179 -12.58 23.76 7.61
C ASN A 179 -11.65 23.71 8.82
N VAL A 180 -11.96 24.54 9.83
CA VAL A 180 -11.27 24.53 11.12
C VAL A 180 -12.20 23.84 12.12
N SER A 181 -11.77 22.71 12.68
CA SER A 181 -12.58 21.94 13.64
C SER A 181 -11.91 21.89 15.02
N CYS A 182 -12.69 21.91 16.10
CA CYS A 182 -12.14 21.80 17.44
C CYS A 182 -11.40 20.47 17.61
N PRO A 183 -10.13 20.45 18.06
CA PRO A 183 -9.36 19.23 18.22
C PRO A 183 -9.87 18.33 19.37
N ARG A 184 -10.68 18.89 20.29
CA ARG A 184 -11.26 18.14 21.42
C ARG A 184 -12.60 17.49 21.07
N CYS A 185 -13.55 18.25 20.52
CA CYS A 185 -14.92 17.77 20.28
C CYS A 185 -15.29 17.63 18.79
N GLY A 186 -14.46 18.10 17.87
CA GLY A 186 -14.73 18.04 16.43
C GLY A 186 -15.70 19.10 15.90
N TYR A 187 -16.24 19.98 16.74
CA TYR A 187 -17.17 21.04 16.32
C TYR A 187 -16.50 22.03 15.36
N SER A 188 -17.21 22.46 14.32
CA SER A 188 -16.70 23.44 13.34
C SER A 188 -16.55 24.82 13.99
N LEU A 189 -15.34 25.37 13.96
CA LEU A 189 -15.01 26.71 14.47
C LEU A 189 -15.17 27.80 13.39
N VAL A 190 -15.65 27.44 12.20
CA VAL A 190 -15.82 28.36 11.08
C VAL A 190 -16.96 29.33 11.36
N GLY A 191 -16.69 30.63 11.21
CA GLY A 191 -17.70 31.70 11.36
C GLY A 191 -17.96 32.18 12.78
N LEU A 192 -17.24 31.64 13.79
CA LEU A 192 -17.28 32.19 15.15
C LEU A 192 -16.40 33.43 15.28
N SER A 193 -16.90 34.44 15.98
CA SER A 193 -16.16 35.66 16.32
C SER A 193 -15.16 35.46 17.47
N GLU A 194 -15.40 34.47 18.32
CA GLU A 194 -14.56 34.15 19.48
C GLU A 194 -13.68 32.92 19.21
N SER A 195 -12.44 32.95 19.72
CA SER A 195 -11.50 31.83 19.68
C SER A 195 -11.79 30.75 20.74
N ARG A 196 -13.07 30.52 21.02
CA ARG A 196 -13.60 29.58 22.01
C ARG A 196 -14.57 28.62 21.34
N CYS A 197 -14.44 27.34 21.65
CA CYS A 197 -15.43 26.36 21.23
C CYS A 197 -16.71 26.47 22.09
N PRO A 198 -17.91 26.62 21.49
CA PRO A 198 -19.16 26.71 22.24
C PRO A 198 -19.54 25.37 22.90
N GLU A 199 -19.18 24.24 22.29
CA GLU A 199 -19.52 22.90 22.80
C GLU A 199 -18.67 22.49 24.01
N CYS A 200 -17.34 22.65 23.93
CA CYS A 200 -16.44 22.17 24.99
C CYS A 200 -15.82 23.29 25.84
N GLY A 201 -16.04 24.56 25.47
CA GLY A 201 -15.54 25.72 26.19
C GLY A 201 -14.03 25.97 26.06
N ALA A 202 -13.28 25.11 25.36
CA ALA A 202 -11.83 25.24 25.18
C ALA A 202 -11.50 26.49 24.37
N ARG A 203 -10.47 27.20 24.82
CA ARG A 203 -9.89 28.36 24.12
C ARG A 203 -8.67 27.91 23.36
N PHE A 204 -8.51 28.43 22.14
CA PHE A 204 -7.34 28.13 21.33
C PHE A 204 -6.81 29.43 20.74
N THR A 205 -5.49 29.56 20.68
CA THR A 205 -4.86 30.56 19.81
C THR A 205 -4.89 30.06 18.36
N LEU A 206 -4.82 30.99 17.39
CA LEU A 206 -4.75 30.61 15.97
C LEU A 206 -3.53 29.71 15.70
N ASP A 207 -2.39 30.00 16.35
CA ASP A 207 -1.17 29.19 16.25
C ASP A 207 -1.33 27.79 16.84
N GLU A 208 -2.06 27.63 17.95
CA GLU A 208 -2.40 26.31 18.50
C GLU A 208 -3.26 25.51 17.54
N LEU A 209 -4.30 26.13 16.95
CA LEU A 209 -5.13 25.45 15.94
C LEU A 209 -4.31 25.06 14.72
N ILE A 210 -3.44 25.95 14.23
CA ILE A 210 -2.52 25.68 13.11
C ILE A 210 -1.57 24.52 13.43
N ARG A 211 -1.03 24.49 14.64
CA ARG A 211 -0.10 23.45 15.09
C ARG A 211 -0.78 22.11 15.30
N GLU A 212 -1.93 22.08 15.98
CA GLU A 212 -2.68 20.85 16.27
C GLU A 212 -3.31 20.24 15.03
N GLN A 213 -3.88 21.08 14.15
CA GLN A 213 -4.44 20.62 12.87
C GLN A 213 -3.37 20.43 11.79
N ARG A 214 -2.11 20.78 12.10
CA ARG A 214 -0.93 20.66 11.22
C ARG A 214 -1.07 21.42 9.91
N PHE A 215 -1.63 22.63 9.97
CA PHE A 215 -1.70 23.55 8.83
C PHE A 215 -0.33 24.07 8.39
N ALA A 216 0.74 23.84 9.17
CA ALA A 216 2.11 24.24 8.83
C ALA A 216 2.63 23.71 7.47
N GLY A 217 1.99 22.68 6.89
CA GLY A 217 2.29 22.17 5.55
C GLY A 217 1.27 22.55 4.46
N ALA A 218 0.18 23.23 4.82
CA ALA A 218 -0.87 23.59 3.87
C ALA A 218 -0.45 24.85 3.14
N ARG A 219 -0.09 24.70 1.86
CA ARG A 219 0.04 25.87 0.99
C ARG A 219 -1.36 26.47 0.84
N LEU A 220 -1.46 27.79 1.02
CA LEU A 220 -2.59 28.55 0.51
C LEU A 220 -2.60 28.31 -1.00
N GLN A 221 -3.47 27.41 -1.45
CA GLN A 221 -3.71 27.27 -2.88
C GLN A 221 -4.42 28.57 -3.25
N PRO A 222 -3.84 29.39 -4.15
CA PRO A 222 -4.53 30.59 -4.59
C PRO A 222 -5.91 30.18 -5.10
N PRO A 223 -6.98 30.92 -4.77
CA PRO A 223 -8.33 30.56 -5.19
C PRO A 223 -8.29 30.30 -6.69
N ARG A 224 -8.78 29.13 -7.10
CA ARG A 224 -8.87 28.77 -8.50
C ARG A 224 -9.86 29.76 -9.11
N ARG A 225 -9.35 30.83 -9.74
CA ARG A 225 -10.19 31.78 -10.49
C ARG A 225 -11.08 30.96 -11.41
N THR A 226 -12.38 30.94 -11.12
CA THR A 226 -13.36 30.41 -12.06
C THR A 226 -13.42 31.37 -13.24
N ALA A 227 -13.89 30.91 -14.40
CA ALA A 227 -14.04 31.78 -15.56
C ALA A 227 -14.97 32.98 -15.26
N GLU A 228 -15.85 32.84 -14.27
CA GLU A 228 -16.75 33.89 -13.77
C GLU A 228 -16.02 35.02 -13.02
N ASP A 229 -14.87 34.74 -12.40
CA ASP A 229 -14.06 35.75 -11.69
C ASP A 229 -13.20 36.62 -12.63
N ASN A 230 -13.30 36.43 -13.95
CA ASN A 230 -12.60 37.23 -14.95
C ASN A 230 -13.57 38.02 -15.83
N PRO A 231 -14.22 39.08 -15.31
CA PRO A 231 -15.14 39.92 -16.09
C PRO A 231 -14.47 40.58 -17.30
N ASP A 232 -13.14 40.70 -17.30
CA ASP A 232 -12.37 41.29 -18.40
C ASP A 232 -12.24 40.35 -19.62
N GLY A 233 -12.50 39.06 -19.45
CA GLY A 233 -12.43 38.07 -20.53
C GLY A 233 -13.52 38.20 -21.59
N ASP A 234 -14.70 38.72 -21.21
CA ASP A 234 -15.84 38.89 -22.13
C ASP A 234 -15.69 40.13 -23.01
N PHE A 235 -15.02 41.19 -22.54
CA PHE A 235 -14.78 42.39 -23.35
C PHE A 235 -13.93 42.10 -24.59
N LEU A 236 -13.00 41.13 -24.53
CA LEU A 236 -12.19 40.72 -25.67
C LEU A 236 -12.91 39.79 -26.65
N ARG A 237 -14.04 39.18 -26.26
CA ARG A 237 -14.86 38.35 -27.15
C ARG A 237 -15.94 39.14 -27.88
N ALA A 238 -16.44 40.23 -27.30
CA ALA A 238 -17.41 41.10 -27.94
C ALA A 238 -16.82 41.98 -29.07
N ALA A 239 -15.50 42.05 -29.20
CA ALA A 239 -14.80 42.87 -30.19
C ALA A 239 -14.32 42.10 -31.45
N ARG A 240 -14.73 40.84 -31.62
CA ARG A 240 -14.51 40.04 -32.84
C ARG A 240 -15.83 39.71 -33.50
#